data_AF-A0A8J2LL79-F1
#
_entry.id   AF-A0A8J2LL79-F1
#
_cell.length_a   1.000
_cell.length_b   1.000
_cell.length_c   1.000
_cell.angle_alpha   90.00
_cell.angle_beta   90.00
_cell.angle_gamma   90.00
#
_symmetry.space_group_name_H-M   'P 1'
#
loop_
_entity.id
_entity.type
_entity.pdbx_description
1 polymer ?
#
loop_
_entity_poly.entity_id
_entity_poly.type
_entity_poly.pdbx_seq_one_letter_code
_entity_poly.pdbx_strand_id
1 'polypeptide(L)'
;MIRPSSFGSWRNCWRALLYLGDRNHILSFRNIPRKNIISFQHSFYVTPSNEDIESGRWYPKQITDLDYICNKVIMCDSTTSSELNANHANFKDKEYQKRREWFLDVANDYKHGTPIPRINYTTAETKTWGTIYRDLKALHSKFACKEFLDNFKLLEKRCGYSDNQIPQLEDISKYLQSKTGFTLRPCGGYLTPRNFLAALAFRVFCCTQYMRHHTDPHYTPEPDLCHEMLGHMAMFLDPIYAQLSQEIGLASLGSSEKDCNTLIRLYFFTFEFGILVEGQKFDEKKRNLKAYGAGLLSCFDELKFCISPEANVYRFEPADVIEMEPEVTKFQRGYFYSRSIYEAFHKIKSYISMTKKPFSFHYDPLTQSIEKLADISVK
;
A
#
# COMPACT_ATOMS: atom_id res chain seq x y z
N MET A 1 59.63 -18.51 21.02
CA MET A 1 59.95 -19.64 21.92
C MET A 1 59.13 -19.42 23.20
N ILE A 2 58.29 -20.31 23.73
CA ILE A 2 57.92 -21.71 23.43
C ILE A 2 56.40 -21.89 23.77
N ARG A 3 55.68 -22.78 23.06
CA ARG A 3 54.36 -23.37 23.40
C ARG A 3 54.61 -24.77 24.02
N PRO A 4 53.74 -25.43 24.83
CA PRO A 4 52.34 -25.73 24.43
C PRO A 4 51.28 -26.04 25.55
N SER A 5 50.03 -26.31 25.11
CA SER A 5 49.06 -27.36 25.59
C SER A 5 48.62 -27.53 27.07
N SER A 6 47.44 -28.06 27.43
CA SER A 6 46.11 -28.20 26.78
C SER A 6 45.12 -28.97 27.71
N PHE A 7 43.83 -28.59 27.72
CA PHE A 7 42.64 -29.41 28.06
C PHE A 7 42.45 -30.06 29.45
N GLY A 8 41.19 -30.08 29.92
CA GLY A 8 40.73 -30.91 31.04
C GLY A 8 39.47 -30.37 31.75
N SER A 9 38.27 -30.77 31.32
CA SER A 9 37.04 -30.59 32.13
C SER A 9 36.78 -31.85 32.99
N TRP A 10 35.76 -31.82 33.87
CA TRP A 10 34.77 -32.91 34.07
C TRP A 10 33.67 -32.44 35.05
N ARG A 11 32.53 -33.16 35.08
CA ARG A 11 31.30 -32.86 35.87
C ARG A 11 31.08 -33.88 37.01
N ASN A 12 29.98 -33.69 37.75
CA ASN A 12 29.20 -34.66 38.57
C ASN A 12 29.55 -34.64 40.10
N CYS A 13 28.64 -34.83 41.07
CA CYS A 13 27.19 -35.17 41.04
C CYS A 13 26.48 -35.17 42.44
N TRP A 14 25.14 -35.31 42.43
CA TRP A 14 24.21 -35.88 43.47
C TRP A 14 23.68 -34.93 44.58
N ARG A 15 22.47 -35.13 45.15
CA ARG A 15 21.60 -36.34 45.23
C ARG A 15 20.11 -36.09 44.84
N ALA A 16 19.20 -37.05 45.10
CA ALA A 16 17.85 -37.16 44.48
C ALA A 16 16.77 -37.90 45.34
N LEU A 17 15.47 -37.62 45.10
CA LEU A 17 14.28 -38.50 45.31
C LEU A 17 13.15 -38.10 44.32
N LEU A 18 12.64 -38.93 43.39
CA LEU A 18 11.83 -40.18 43.47
C LEU A 18 10.32 -39.99 43.74
N TYR A 19 9.49 -40.21 42.72
CA TYR A 19 8.41 -41.23 42.74
C TYR A 19 8.02 -41.66 41.31
N LEU A 20 7.35 -42.82 41.19
CA LEU A 20 7.29 -43.66 39.98
C LEU A 20 6.07 -43.42 39.06
N GLY A 21 6.24 -43.72 37.77
CA GLY A 21 5.18 -43.66 36.75
C GLY A 21 5.66 -44.09 35.35
N ASP A 22 6.33 -45.24 35.27
CA ASP A 22 7.01 -45.72 34.04
C ASP A 22 6.05 -46.42 33.05
N ARG A 23 6.14 -46.05 31.77
CA ARG A 23 6.12 -46.99 30.64
C ARG A 23 6.57 -46.32 29.33
N ASN A 24 7.80 -46.63 28.94
CA ASN A 24 8.30 -46.34 27.59
C ASN A 24 7.52 -47.11 26.51
N HIS A 25 7.12 -46.41 25.44
CA HIS A 25 7.11 -46.99 24.09
C HIS A 25 7.63 -45.95 23.10
N ILE A 26 8.84 -46.20 22.59
CA ILE A 26 9.43 -45.42 21.50
C ILE A 26 8.74 -45.84 20.21
N LEU A 27 8.00 -44.92 19.58
CA LEU A 27 7.57 -45.04 18.19
C LEU A 27 8.17 -43.92 17.35
N SER A 28 8.99 -44.33 16.38
CA SER A 28 9.50 -43.45 15.34
C SER A 28 8.35 -43.00 14.44
N PHE A 29 8.02 -41.71 14.47
CA PHE A 29 7.10 -41.09 13.51
C PHE A 29 7.88 -40.23 12.51
N ARG A 30 8.44 -40.89 11.48
CA ARG A 30 8.54 -40.27 10.16
C ARG A 30 7.12 -40.11 9.60
N ASN A 31 6.88 -39.00 8.90
CA ASN A 31 5.67 -38.70 8.13
C ASN A 31 4.33 -38.76 8.90
N ILE A 32 3.99 -37.65 9.58
CA ILE A 32 2.60 -37.32 9.90
C ILE A 32 2.18 -36.17 8.97
N PRO A 33 1.19 -36.32 8.08
CA PRO A 33 0.69 -35.21 7.28
C PRO A 33 0.00 -34.19 8.18
N ARG A 34 0.25 -32.89 7.94
CA ARG A 34 -0.45 -31.79 8.64
C ARG A 34 -1.95 -31.90 8.37
N LYS A 35 -2.71 -32.45 9.33
CA LYS A 35 -4.17 -32.31 9.32
C LYS A 35 -4.51 -30.86 9.62
N ASN A 36 -5.25 -30.23 8.72
CA ASN A 36 -5.77 -28.88 8.92
C ASN A 36 -6.62 -28.84 10.20
N ILE A 37 -6.13 -28.15 11.22
CA ILE A 37 -6.99 -27.70 12.32
C ILE A 37 -7.78 -26.51 11.77
N ILE A 38 -8.89 -26.83 11.08
CA ILE A 38 -9.84 -25.82 10.63
C ILE A 38 -10.47 -25.23 11.88
N SER A 39 -10.25 -23.94 12.11
CA SER A 39 -10.98 -23.19 13.13
C SER A 39 -12.47 -23.24 12.79
N PHE A 40 -13.25 -23.90 13.64
CA PHE A 40 -14.69 -24.12 13.46
C PHE A 40 -15.50 -22.84 13.75
N GLN A 41 -15.25 -21.79 12.98
CA GLN A 41 -16.03 -20.55 12.98
C GLN A 41 -16.03 -19.80 11.64
N HIS A 42 -15.51 -20.39 10.55
CA HIS A 42 -15.79 -19.87 9.20
C HIS A 42 -17.25 -20.17 8.82
N SER A 43 -18.06 -19.11 8.79
CA SER A 43 -19.41 -19.09 8.25
C SER A 43 -19.43 -19.57 6.78
N PHE A 44 -20.60 -20.05 6.33
CA PHE A 44 -20.87 -20.61 5.00
C PHE A 44 -20.82 -19.56 3.87
N TYR A 45 -19.66 -18.93 3.66
CA TYR A 45 -19.43 -18.05 2.51
C TYR A 45 -18.89 -18.85 1.31
N VAL A 46 -19.68 -18.87 0.25
CA VAL A 46 -19.25 -19.35 -1.07
C VAL A 46 -18.16 -18.41 -1.58
N THR A 47 -17.00 -18.96 -1.95
CA THR A 47 -15.93 -18.19 -2.59
C THR A 47 -16.47 -17.50 -3.84
N PRO A 48 -16.37 -16.17 -3.97
CA PRO A 48 -16.93 -15.45 -5.11
C PRO A 48 -16.24 -15.83 -6.43
N SER A 49 -17.02 -15.94 -7.51
CA SER A 49 -16.45 -16.08 -8.85
C SER A 49 -15.74 -14.78 -9.27
N ASN A 50 -14.80 -14.86 -10.22
CA ASN A 50 -14.18 -13.65 -10.78
C ASN A 50 -15.23 -12.75 -11.47
N GLU A 51 -16.18 -13.36 -12.19
CA GLU A 51 -17.24 -12.63 -12.88
C GLU A 51 -18.14 -11.84 -11.91
N ASP A 52 -18.48 -12.39 -10.74
CA ASP A 52 -19.27 -11.69 -9.73
C ASP A 52 -18.53 -10.49 -9.11
N ILE A 53 -17.20 -10.60 -8.98
CA ILE A 53 -16.35 -9.50 -8.52
C ILE A 53 -16.28 -8.43 -9.62
N GLU A 54 -15.89 -8.80 -10.84
CA GLU A 54 -15.70 -7.89 -11.97
C GLU A 54 -16.98 -7.10 -12.30
N SER A 55 -18.12 -7.80 -12.35
CA SER A 55 -19.45 -7.19 -12.56
C SER A 55 -19.96 -6.35 -11.39
N GLY A 56 -19.32 -6.40 -10.22
CA GLY A 56 -19.75 -5.69 -9.00
C GLY A 56 -20.99 -6.30 -8.33
N ARG A 57 -21.44 -7.50 -8.75
CA ARG A 57 -22.50 -8.25 -8.05
C ARG A 57 -22.07 -8.67 -6.64
N TRP A 58 -20.78 -8.97 -6.48
CA TRP A 58 -20.12 -9.21 -5.20
C TRP A 58 -19.29 -8.01 -4.76
N TYR A 59 -19.23 -7.82 -3.44
CA TYR A 59 -18.34 -6.89 -2.75
C TYR A 59 -17.97 -7.50 -1.38
N PRO A 60 -16.78 -7.21 -0.83
CA PRO A 60 -16.41 -7.64 0.51
C PRO A 60 -17.37 -7.05 1.56
N LYS A 61 -17.84 -7.88 2.48
CA LYS A 61 -18.76 -7.50 3.58
C LYS A 61 -18.04 -7.43 4.92
N GLN A 62 -17.09 -8.33 5.15
CA GLN A 62 -16.19 -8.33 6.31
C GLN A 62 -14.77 -7.96 5.86
N ILE A 63 -13.97 -7.36 6.74
CA ILE A 63 -12.56 -7.07 6.45
C ILE A 63 -11.73 -8.33 6.11
N THR A 64 -12.16 -9.52 6.57
CA THR A 64 -11.57 -10.81 6.20
C THR A 64 -11.79 -11.16 4.73
N ASP A 65 -12.86 -10.66 4.09
CA ASP A 65 -13.16 -10.94 2.68
C ASP A 65 -12.11 -10.34 1.72
N LEU A 66 -11.28 -9.42 2.21
CA LEU A 66 -10.14 -8.89 1.48
C LEU A 66 -9.11 -9.98 1.12
N ASP A 67 -9.08 -11.10 1.87
CA ASP A 67 -8.26 -12.28 1.53
C ASP A 67 -8.63 -12.90 0.17
N TYR A 68 -9.84 -12.67 -0.34
CA TYR A 68 -10.28 -13.15 -1.67
C TYR A 68 -9.88 -12.25 -2.83
N ILE A 69 -9.54 -10.97 -2.60
CA ILE A 69 -9.32 -9.98 -3.66
C ILE A 69 -7.93 -9.35 -3.67
N CYS A 70 -7.29 -9.16 -2.52
CA CYS A 70 -5.99 -8.50 -2.43
C CYS A 70 -4.80 -9.38 -2.86
N ASN A 71 -5.05 -10.66 -3.13
CA ASN A 71 -4.07 -11.59 -3.70
C ASN A 71 -4.31 -11.80 -5.23
N LYS A 72 -5.36 -11.20 -5.81
CA LYS A 72 -5.67 -11.26 -7.25
C LYS A 72 -4.89 -10.18 -8.00
N VAL A 73 -3.56 -10.36 -8.03
CA VAL A 73 -2.62 -9.49 -8.74
C VAL A 73 -2.78 -9.69 -10.25
N ILE A 74 -3.03 -8.62 -10.99
CA ILE A 74 -3.18 -8.61 -12.46
C ILE A 74 -1.87 -8.35 -13.20
N MET A 75 -0.89 -7.72 -12.54
CA MET A 75 0.46 -7.53 -13.06
C MET A 75 1.43 -7.59 -11.88
N CYS A 76 2.28 -8.61 -11.85
CA CYS A 76 3.25 -8.80 -10.77
C CYS A 76 4.64 -8.19 -11.10
N ASP A 77 4.86 -7.90 -12.38
CA ASP A 77 6.12 -7.46 -12.96
C ASP A 77 5.89 -6.95 -14.40
N SER A 78 6.65 -5.94 -14.79
CA SER A 78 7.00 -5.57 -16.17
C SER A 78 7.23 -6.75 -17.15
N THR A 79 7.57 -7.96 -16.67
CA THR A 79 7.70 -9.18 -17.49
C THR A 79 6.43 -9.64 -18.21
N THR A 80 5.25 -9.22 -17.76
CA THR A 80 3.99 -9.55 -18.45
C THR A 80 3.56 -8.54 -19.53
N SER A 81 4.25 -7.40 -19.66
CA SER A 81 3.87 -6.31 -20.56
C SER A 81 4.92 -6.00 -21.64
N SER A 82 4.86 -6.77 -22.74
CA SER A 82 5.49 -6.50 -24.05
C SER A 82 7.02 -6.56 -24.16
N GLU A 83 7.48 -6.68 -25.41
CA GLU A 83 8.91 -6.78 -25.81
C GLU A 83 9.76 -5.57 -25.37
N LEU A 84 9.13 -4.44 -25.02
CA LEU A 84 9.79 -3.23 -24.53
C LEU A 84 10.57 -3.46 -23.22
N ASN A 85 10.09 -4.33 -22.33
CA ASN A 85 10.69 -4.53 -21.01
C ASN A 85 11.87 -5.53 -21.01
N ALA A 86 12.07 -6.31 -22.08
CA ALA A 86 13.14 -7.32 -22.18
C ALA A 86 14.58 -6.75 -22.07
N ASN A 87 14.72 -5.43 -22.22
CA ASN A 87 15.99 -4.71 -22.05
C ASN A 87 16.23 -4.14 -20.64
N HIS A 88 15.22 -4.15 -19.75
CA HIS A 88 15.37 -3.66 -18.39
C HIS A 88 16.29 -4.57 -17.56
N ALA A 89 17.07 -4.00 -16.63
CA ALA A 89 18.04 -4.78 -15.83
C ALA A 89 17.39 -5.96 -15.07
N ASN A 90 16.17 -5.73 -14.55
CA ASN A 90 15.30 -6.69 -13.87
C ASN A 90 15.14 -8.02 -14.64
N PHE A 91 15.05 -7.98 -15.98
CA PHE A 91 14.86 -9.17 -16.81
C PHE A 91 16.10 -10.07 -16.89
N LYS A 92 17.28 -9.54 -16.58
CA LYS A 92 18.56 -10.24 -16.71
C LYS A 92 19.14 -10.66 -15.35
N ASP A 93 18.72 -10.00 -14.26
CA ASP A 93 19.08 -10.38 -12.89
C ASP A 93 18.15 -11.47 -12.34
N LYS A 94 18.66 -12.72 -12.32
CA LYS A 94 17.96 -13.89 -11.80
C LYS A 94 17.80 -13.90 -10.28
N GLU A 95 18.66 -13.20 -9.54
CA GLU A 95 18.55 -13.12 -8.08
C GLU A 95 17.48 -12.09 -7.68
N TYR A 96 17.39 -10.98 -8.42
CA TYR A 96 16.28 -10.03 -8.29
C TYR A 96 14.92 -10.68 -8.63
N GLN A 97 14.84 -11.50 -9.69
CA GLN A 97 13.62 -12.25 -10.03
C GLN A 97 13.17 -13.19 -8.91
N LYS A 98 14.06 -14.07 -8.42
CA LYS A 98 13.76 -14.94 -7.26
C LYS A 98 13.34 -14.13 -6.02
N ARG A 99 13.96 -12.97 -5.79
CA ARG A 99 13.61 -12.08 -4.68
C ARG A 99 12.20 -11.51 -4.84
N ARG A 100 11.78 -11.18 -6.06
CA ARG A 100 10.42 -10.74 -6.41
C ARG A 100 9.38 -11.84 -6.29
N GLU A 101 9.67 -13.04 -6.79
CA GLU A 101 8.84 -14.24 -6.60
C GLU A 101 8.61 -14.50 -5.10
N TRP A 102 9.68 -14.45 -4.29
CA TRP A 102 9.57 -14.61 -2.85
C TRP A 102 8.71 -13.53 -2.16
N PHE A 103 8.75 -12.28 -2.63
CA PHE A 103 7.85 -11.22 -2.12
C PHE A 103 6.38 -11.46 -2.51
N LEU A 104 6.11 -12.01 -3.70
CA LEU A 104 4.78 -12.43 -4.11
C LEU A 104 4.25 -13.55 -3.19
N ASP A 105 5.07 -14.57 -2.91
CA ASP A 105 4.72 -15.66 -2.00
C ASP A 105 4.38 -15.15 -0.59
N VAL A 106 5.23 -14.26 -0.04
CA VAL A 106 5.00 -13.62 1.27
C VAL A 106 3.68 -12.84 1.31
N ALA A 107 3.32 -12.15 0.23
CA ALA A 107 2.03 -11.45 0.14
C ALA A 107 0.84 -12.41 -0.02
N ASN A 108 1.03 -13.51 -0.75
CA ASN A 108 -0.02 -14.52 -0.97
C ASN A 108 -0.33 -15.33 0.30
N ASP A 109 0.68 -15.62 1.11
CA ASP A 109 0.54 -16.32 2.39
C ASP A 109 -0.12 -15.46 3.48
N TYR A 110 -0.07 -14.13 3.38
CA TYR A 110 -0.73 -13.24 4.34
C TYR A 110 -2.25 -13.46 4.39
N LYS A 111 -2.79 -13.47 5.62
CA LYS A 111 -4.23 -13.55 5.91
C LYS A 111 -4.63 -12.51 6.96
N HIS A 112 -5.85 -11.99 6.86
CA HIS A 112 -6.31 -10.99 7.81
C HIS A 112 -6.26 -11.51 9.25
N GLY A 113 -5.86 -10.66 10.20
CA GLY A 113 -5.68 -11.02 11.62
C GLY A 113 -4.33 -11.65 11.96
N THR A 114 -3.47 -11.96 10.97
CA THR A 114 -2.07 -12.31 11.22
C THR A 114 -1.17 -11.06 11.20
N PRO A 115 -0.07 -11.01 11.98
CA PRO A 115 0.91 -9.93 11.87
C PRO A 115 1.55 -9.89 10.48
N ILE A 116 1.83 -8.70 9.95
CA ILE A 116 2.49 -8.56 8.66
C ILE A 116 3.92 -9.12 8.74
N PRO A 117 4.34 -10.01 7.82
CA PRO A 117 5.67 -10.58 7.82
C PRO A 117 6.78 -9.51 7.80
N ARG A 118 7.70 -9.59 8.77
CA ARG A 118 8.90 -8.76 8.80
C ARG A 118 9.93 -9.29 7.80
N ILE A 119 10.51 -8.37 7.04
CA ILE A 119 11.44 -8.69 5.97
C ILE A 119 12.87 -8.38 6.43
N ASN A 120 13.73 -9.39 6.32
CA ASN A 120 15.17 -9.19 6.35
C ASN A 120 15.60 -8.64 4.98
N TYR A 121 15.71 -7.32 4.86
CA TYR A 121 16.21 -6.66 3.66
C TYR A 121 17.73 -6.84 3.55
N THR A 122 18.19 -7.09 2.33
CA THR A 122 19.61 -7.23 2.01
C THR A 122 20.35 -5.90 2.16
N THR A 123 21.68 -5.96 2.27
CA THR A 123 22.53 -4.75 2.24
C THR A 123 22.36 -3.96 0.94
N ALA A 124 22.09 -4.62 -0.19
CA ALA A 124 21.83 -3.96 -1.47
C ALA A 124 20.50 -3.18 -1.44
N GLU A 125 19.40 -3.83 -1.03
CA GLU A 125 18.08 -3.17 -0.89
C GLU A 125 18.16 -1.99 0.09
N THR A 126 18.85 -2.15 1.23
CA THR A 126 19.04 -1.09 2.24
C THR A 126 19.86 0.08 1.68
N LYS A 127 20.86 -0.19 0.83
CA LYS A 127 21.66 0.86 0.17
C LYS A 127 20.83 1.62 -0.87
N THR A 128 20.02 0.92 -1.67
CA THR A 128 19.09 1.54 -2.63
C THR A 128 18.10 2.46 -1.92
N TRP A 129 17.44 1.96 -0.87
CA TRP A 129 16.58 2.76 0.02
C TRP A 129 17.29 4.00 0.55
N GLY A 130 18.50 3.86 1.11
CA GLY A 130 19.23 4.97 1.71
C GLY A 130 19.54 6.10 0.73
N THR A 131 19.89 5.77 -0.52
CA THR A 131 20.05 6.76 -1.60
C THR A 131 18.74 7.48 -1.87
N ILE A 132 17.67 6.72 -2.12
CA ILE A 132 16.35 7.27 -2.45
C ILE A 132 15.83 8.17 -1.33
N TYR A 133 15.95 7.72 -0.08
CA TYR A 133 15.51 8.42 1.11
C TYR A 133 16.19 9.78 1.25
N ARG A 134 17.53 9.85 1.15
CA ARG A 134 18.27 11.13 1.29
C ARG A 134 17.88 12.13 0.20
N ASP A 135 17.84 11.65 -1.04
CA ASP A 135 17.62 12.48 -2.21
C ASP A 135 16.16 12.98 -2.26
N LEU A 136 15.16 12.13 -1.98
CA LEU A 136 13.76 12.55 -1.89
C LEU A 136 13.54 13.49 -0.71
N LYS A 137 14.12 13.24 0.47
CA LYS A 137 13.95 14.11 1.64
C LYS A 137 14.42 15.55 1.38
N ALA A 138 15.49 15.72 0.60
CA ALA A 138 15.98 17.02 0.15
C ALA A 138 15.03 17.73 -0.85
N LEU A 139 14.27 16.97 -1.65
CA LEU A 139 13.24 17.49 -2.54
C LEU A 139 11.94 17.78 -1.77
N HIS A 140 11.50 16.88 -0.88
CA HIS A 140 10.33 17.07 -0.01
C HIS A 140 10.41 18.39 0.76
N SER A 141 11.55 18.71 1.36
CA SER A 141 11.73 19.96 2.11
C SER A 141 11.49 21.23 1.29
N LYS A 142 11.55 21.14 -0.05
CA LYS A 142 11.30 22.24 -1.00
C LYS A 142 9.89 22.18 -1.59
N PHE A 143 9.38 20.98 -1.86
CA PHE A 143 8.28 20.74 -2.79
C PHE A 143 7.06 20.03 -2.19
N ALA A 144 7.18 19.32 -1.07
CA ALA A 144 6.05 18.64 -0.43
C ALA A 144 5.19 19.61 0.40
N CYS A 145 3.91 19.28 0.56
CA CYS A 145 3.00 20.05 1.41
C CYS A 145 3.40 19.99 2.89
N LYS A 146 2.86 20.92 3.69
CA LYS A 146 3.18 21.02 5.11
C LYS A 146 2.72 19.78 5.89
N GLU A 147 1.55 19.26 5.54
CA GLU A 147 0.92 18.08 6.12
C GLU A 147 1.83 16.85 5.94
N PHE A 148 2.35 16.62 4.73
CA PHE A 148 3.34 15.58 4.46
C PHE A 148 4.58 15.77 5.33
N LEU A 149 5.17 16.97 5.35
CA LEU A 149 6.42 17.25 6.05
C LEU A 149 6.32 17.08 7.57
N ASP A 150 5.18 17.42 8.17
CA ASP A 150 4.97 17.23 9.60
C ASP A 150 4.68 15.77 9.96
N ASN A 151 3.91 15.06 9.12
CA ASN A 151 3.64 13.64 9.31
C ASN A 151 4.88 12.76 9.05
N PHE A 152 5.75 13.11 8.10
CA PHE A 152 6.98 12.38 7.80
C PHE A 152 7.93 12.36 9.02
N LYS A 153 8.06 13.49 9.75
CA LYS A 153 8.82 13.56 11.02
C LYS A 153 8.26 12.60 12.08
N LEU A 154 6.96 12.31 12.06
CA LEU A 154 6.36 11.32 12.96
C LEU A 154 6.75 9.89 12.57
N LEU A 155 6.82 9.58 11.26
CA LEU A 155 7.29 8.29 10.75
C LEU A 155 8.77 8.06 11.07
N GLU A 156 9.63 9.07 10.95
CA GLU A 156 11.03 9.04 11.43
C GLU A 156 11.10 8.67 12.92
N LYS A 157 10.28 9.34 13.74
CA LYS A 157 10.29 9.17 15.20
C LYS A 157 9.64 7.86 15.69
N ARG A 158 8.75 7.24 14.92
CA ARG A 158 7.87 6.14 15.40
C ARG A 158 7.97 4.83 14.60
N CYS A 159 8.34 4.89 13.32
CA CYS A 159 8.24 3.77 12.40
C CYS A 159 9.59 3.32 11.81
N GLY A 160 10.70 3.87 12.30
CA GLY A 160 12.05 3.46 11.87
C GLY A 160 12.47 3.96 10.48
N TYR A 161 11.97 5.14 10.07
CA TYR A 161 12.37 5.79 8.82
C TYR A 161 13.73 6.50 9.00
N SER A 162 14.77 5.98 8.35
CA SER A 162 16.09 6.61 8.24
C SER A 162 16.78 6.15 6.97
N ASP A 163 17.90 6.76 6.58
CA ASP A 163 18.65 6.38 5.38
C ASP A 163 19.49 5.09 5.55
N ASN A 164 19.50 4.50 6.74
CA ASN A 164 20.18 3.26 7.07
C ASN A 164 19.24 2.12 7.51
N GLN A 165 17.93 2.36 7.57
CA GLN A 165 16.93 1.37 7.96
C GLN A 165 15.68 1.48 7.09
N ILE A 166 15.31 0.38 6.44
CA ILE A 166 14.02 0.25 5.76
C ILE A 166 12.94 0.00 6.82
N PRO A 167 11.87 0.82 6.88
CA PRO A 167 10.79 0.66 7.83
C PRO A 167 9.95 -0.59 7.50
N GLN A 168 9.31 -1.17 8.51
CA GLN A 168 8.56 -2.42 8.35
C GLN A 168 7.05 -2.14 8.32
N LEU A 169 6.32 -2.75 7.37
CA LEU A 169 4.88 -2.53 7.19
C LEU A 169 4.08 -2.76 8.48
N GLU A 170 4.45 -3.77 9.30
CA GLU A 170 3.80 -4.07 10.58
C GLU A 170 3.82 -2.90 11.56
N ASP A 171 4.94 -2.17 11.65
CA ASP A 171 5.09 -1.04 12.58
C ASP A 171 4.30 0.17 12.09
N ILE A 172 4.31 0.42 10.77
CA ILE A 172 3.55 1.50 10.15
C ILE A 172 2.05 1.23 10.22
N SER A 173 1.62 0.00 9.92
CA SER A 173 0.21 -0.44 10.00
C SER A 173 -0.36 -0.17 11.39
N LYS A 174 0.35 -0.58 12.45
CA LYS A 174 -0.02 -0.28 13.84
C LYS A 174 -0.05 1.22 14.13
N TYR A 175 0.91 1.99 13.61
CA TYR A 175 0.94 3.43 13.85
C TYR A 175 -0.20 4.17 13.14
N LEU A 176 -0.46 3.87 11.86
CA LEU A 176 -1.61 4.37 11.11
C LEU A 176 -2.93 4.01 11.79
N GLN A 177 -3.07 2.76 12.28
CA GLN A 177 -4.27 2.30 12.96
C GLN A 177 -4.56 3.16 14.20
N SER A 178 -3.51 3.50 14.96
CA SER A 178 -3.60 4.38 16.15
C SER A 178 -3.90 5.85 15.85
N LYS A 179 -3.91 6.28 14.58
CA LYS A 179 -4.06 7.68 14.15
C LYS A 179 -5.30 7.94 13.31
N THR A 180 -5.52 7.10 12.30
CA THR A 180 -6.58 7.27 11.31
C THR A 180 -7.38 5.98 11.12
N GLY A 181 -7.09 4.91 11.88
CA GLY A 181 -7.71 3.60 11.70
C GLY A 181 -7.27 2.87 10.43
N PHE A 182 -6.35 3.46 9.63
CA PHE A 182 -5.79 2.79 8.46
C PHE A 182 -4.85 1.66 8.86
N THR A 183 -4.89 0.58 8.10
CA THR A 183 -3.97 -0.56 8.23
C THR A 183 -3.38 -0.88 6.86
N LEU A 184 -2.21 -1.52 6.87
CA LEU A 184 -1.54 -1.96 5.64
C LEU A 184 -1.79 -3.45 5.42
N ARG A 185 -1.75 -3.85 4.15
CA ARG A 185 -1.76 -5.24 3.72
C ARG A 185 -0.65 -5.46 2.69
N PRO A 186 0.20 -6.50 2.83
CA PRO A 186 1.11 -6.93 1.78
C PRO A 186 0.37 -7.26 0.48
N CYS A 187 0.88 -6.75 -0.64
CA CYS A 187 0.39 -7.05 -1.98
C CYS A 187 1.57 -7.40 -2.90
N GLY A 188 1.40 -8.41 -3.76
CA GLY A 188 2.46 -8.87 -4.66
C GLY A 188 2.68 -7.98 -5.89
N GLY A 189 1.74 -7.08 -6.21
CA GLY A 189 1.80 -6.23 -7.39
C GLY A 189 0.48 -5.47 -7.59
N TYR A 190 0.17 -5.12 -8.84
CA TYR A 190 -1.02 -4.35 -9.18
C TYR A 190 -2.30 -5.17 -8.99
N LEU A 191 -3.29 -4.59 -8.31
CA LEU A 191 -4.66 -5.09 -8.25
C LEU A 191 -5.52 -4.43 -9.33
N THR A 192 -6.70 -5.01 -9.63
CA THR A 192 -7.72 -4.28 -10.38
C THR A 192 -8.15 -3.01 -9.61
N PRO A 193 -8.57 -1.94 -10.30
CA PRO A 193 -9.12 -0.75 -9.64
C PRO A 193 -10.21 -1.09 -8.62
N ARG A 194 -11.11 -2.03 -8.97
CA ARG A 194 -12.17 -2.51 -8.07
C ARG A 194 -11.61 -3.15 -6.80
N ASN A 195 -10.63 -4.04 -6.90
CA ASN A 195 -10.08 -4.74 -5.74
C ASN A 195 -9.29 -3.79 -4.82
N PHE A 196 -8.54 -2.85 -5.40
CA PHE A 196 -7.82 -1.82 -4.65
C PHE A 196 -8.77 -0.87 -3.92
N LEU A 197 -9.74 -0.27 -4.63
CA LEU A 197 -10.71 0.64 -4.03
C LEU A 197 -11.59 -0.05 -2.98
N ALA A 198 -11.96 -1.32 -3.19
CA ALA A 198 -12.70 -2.09 -2.20
C ALA A 198 -11.93 -2.28 -0.89
N ALA A 199 -10.60 -2.39 -0.92
CA ALA A 199 -9.78 -2.44 0.30
C ALA A 199 -9.79 -1.10 1.06
N LEU A 200 -9.75 0.04 0.34
CA LEU A 200 -9.84 1.37 0.95
C LEU A 200 -11.13 1.58 1.75
N ALA A 201 -12.25 0.94 1.35
CA ALA A 201 -13.52 1.00 2.08
C ALA A 201 -13.40 0.51 3.54
N PHE A 202 -12.47 -0.40 3.81
CA PHE A 202 -12.17 -0.95 5.14
C PHE A 202 -11.00 -0.23 5.84
N ARG A 203 -10.53 0.90 5.28
CA ARG A 203 -9.27 1.56 5.66
C ARG A 203 -8.07 0.61 5.54
N VAL A 204 -8.05 -0.25 4.53
CA VAL A 204 -6.91 -1.11 4.22
C VAL A 204 -6.23 -0.61 2.96
N PHE A 205 -4.96 -0.24 3.07
CA PHE A 205 -4.13 0.11 1.92
C PHE A 205 -3.20 -1.08 1.57
N CYS A 206 -3.21 -1.48 0.30
CA CYS A 206 -2.40 -2.59 -0.21
C CYS A 206 -1.01 -2.09 -0.59
N CYS A 207 0.01 -2.42 0.20
CA CYS A 207 1.41 -2.04 -0.05
C CYS A 207 2.22 -3.18 -0.66
N THR A 208 3.08 -2.87 -1.61
CA THR A 208 4.20 -3.77 -1.96
C THR A 208 5.28 -3.80 -0.85
N GLN A 209 6.08 -4.87 -0.83
CA GLN A 209 7.22 -5.01 0.09
C GLN A 209 8.58 -5.08 -0.61
N TYR A 210 8.61 -5.18 -1.95
CA TYR A 210 9.83 -5.30 -2.74
C TYR A 210 10.49 -3.94 -2.98
N MET A 211 11.81 -3.93 -3.12
CA MET A 211 12.61 -2.76 -3.50
C MET A 211 12.77 -2.71 -5.03
N ARG A 212 12.80 -1.52 -5.64
CA ARG A 212 13.21 -1.35 -7.05
C ARG A 212 14.65 -1.80 -7.30
N HIS A 213 14.98 -2.06 -8.56
CA HIS A 213 16.30 -2.57 -8.94
C HIS A 213 17.41 -1.55 -8.66
N HIS A 214 18.53 -2.00 -8.09
CA HIS A 214 19.58 -1.12 -7.56
C HIS A 214 20.41 -0.38 -8.63
N THR A 215 20.24 -0.71 -9.93
CA THR A 215 20.96 -0.05 -11.03
C THR A 215 20.44 1.34 -11.34
N ASP A 216 19.17 1.59 -11.06
CA ASP A 216 18.55 2.91 -11.19
C ASP A 216 17.64 3.17 -9.98
N PRO A 217 18.20 3.67 -8.87
CA PRO A 217 17.40 4.04 -7.70
C PRO A 217 16.42 5.19 -7.97
N HIS A 218 16.70 6.04 -8.96
CA HIS A 218 15.93 7.25 -9.21
C HIS A 218 14.69 7.02 -10.09
N TYR A 219 14.55 5.85 -10.73
CA TYR A 219 13.40 5.52 -11.57
C TYR A 219 12.81 4.12 -11.31
N THR A 220 11.48 4.03 -11.39
CA THR A 220 10.72 2.77 -11.49
C THR A 220 9.35 3.08 -12.10
N PRO A 221 8.81 2.26 -13.02
CA PRO A 221 7.41 2.34 -13.43
C PRO A 221 6.47 1.63 -12.43
N GLU A 222 7.02 0.82 -11.53
CA GLU A 222 6.27 0.00 -10.56
C GLU A 222 6.23 0.68 -9.18
N PRO A 223 5.10 0.58 -8.43
CA PRO A 223 4.97 1.05 -7.05
C PRO A 223 5.76 0.12 -6.11
N ASP A 224 7.07 0.28 -6.07
CA ASP A 224 7.94 -0.40 -5.12
C ASP A 224 7.77 0.16 -3.70
N LEU A 225 8.37 -0.51 -2.71
CA LEU A 225 8.34 -0.08 -1.31
C LEU A 225 8.75 1.39 -1.12
N CYS A 226 9.65 1.95 -1.93
CA CYS A 226 9.98 3.37 -1.85
C CYS A 226 8.79 4.28 -2.19
N HIS A 227 8.01 3.93 -3.22
CA HIS A 227 6.78 4.64 -3.56
C HIS A 227 5.77 4.59 -2.40
N GLU A 228 5.52 3.41 -1.86
CA GLU A 228 4.59 3.21 -0.75
C GLU A 228 5.00 4.04 0.48
N MET A 229 6.26 3.86 0.92
CA MET A 229 6.73 4.42 2.20
C MET A 229 6.98 5.92 2.12
N LEU A 230 7.55 6.41 1.02
CA LEU A 230 7.98 7.82 0.87
C LEU A 230 6.95 8.69 0.14
N GLY A 231 5.95 8.09 -0.51
CA GLY A 231 4.79 8.80 -1.08
C GLY A 231 3.57 8.76 -0.16
N HIS A 232 3.02 7.58 0.10
CA HIS A 232 1.69 7.43 0.72
C HIS A 232 1.66 7.58 2.25
N MET A 233 2.58 6.93 2.97
CA MET A 233 2.40 6.70 4.42
C MET A 233 2.25 7.98 5.26
N ALA A 234 2.93 9.06 4.87
CA ALA A 234 2.82 10.35 5.58
C ALA A 234 1.46 11.01 5.35
N MET A 235 0.80 10.79 4.21
CA MET A 235 -0.53 11.32 3.94
C MET A 235 -1.63 10.51 4.63
N PHE A 236 -1.46 9.19 4.79
CA PHE A 236 -2.41 8.37 5.57
C PHE A 236 -2.44 8.67 7.08
N LEU A 237 -1.50 9.47 7.59
CA LEU A 237 -1.56 10.04 8.94
C LEU A 237 -2.50 11.26 9.05
N ASP A 238 -2.89 11.87 7.93
CA ASP A 238 -3.88 12.96 7.91
C ASP A 238 -5.32 12.38 7.96
N PRO A 239 -6.16 12.78 8.94
CA PRO A 239 -7.51 12.25 9.06
C PRO A 239 -8.45 12.57 7.90
N ILE A 240 -8.25 13.69 7.18
CA ILE A 240 -9.10 14.10 6.04
C ILE A 240 -8.72 13.28 4.81
N TYR A 241 -7.42 13.10 4.55
CA TYR A 241 -6.92 12.22 3.50
C TYR A 241 -7.42 10.78 3.69
N ALA A 242 -7.26 10.23 4.89
CA ALA A 242 -7.77 8.90 5.25
C ALA A 242 -9.30 8.78 5.09
N GLN A 243 -10.07 9.79 5.52
CA GLN A 243 -11.52 9.79 5.34
C GLN A 243 -11.92 9.80 3.86
N LEU A 244 -11.28 10.62 3.03
CA LEU A 244 -11.54 10.66 1.59
C LEU A 244 -11.16 9.33 0.91
N SER A 245 -10.03 8.72 1.26
CA SER A 245 -9.67 7.38 0.73
C SER A 245 -10.78 6.36 1.01
N GLN A 246 -11.31 6.37 2.23
CA GLN A 246 -12.40 5.47 2.60
C GLN A 246 -13.70 5.80 1.85
N GLU A 247 -14.05 7.07 1.68
CA GLU A 247 -15.28 7.46 0.96
C GLU A 247 -15.22 7.10 -0.53
N ILE A 248 -14.06 7.23 -1.21
CA ILE A 248 -13.87 6.70 -2.57
C ILE A 248 -14.01 5.17 -2.56
N GLY A 249 -13.42 4.49 -1.57
CA GLY A 249 -13.53 3.04 -1.43
C GLY A 249 -14.97 2.57 -1.28
N LEU A 250 -15.75 3.19 -0.39
CA LEU A 250 -17.17 2.93 -0.19
C LEU A 250 -17.98 3.23 -1.46
N ALA A 251 -17.64 4.30 -2.19
CA ALA A 251 -18.27 4.63 -3.47
C ALA A 251 -17.97 3.60 -4.57
N SER A 252 -16.88 2.83 -4.49
CA SER A 252 -16.56 1.76 -5.45
C SER A 252 -17.37 0.49 -5.25
N LEU A 253 -17.87 0.25 -4.03
CA LEU A 253 -18.63 -0.96 -3.71
C LEU A 253 -19.91 -1.01 -4.55
N GLY A 254 -20.20 -2.19 -5.11
CA GLY A 254 -21.34 -2.45 -5.98
C GLY A 254 -21.49 -1.51 -7.19
N SER A 255 -20.44 -0.80 -7.60
CA SER A 255 -20.49 0.12 -8.76
C SER A 255 -20.28 -0.63 -10.08
N SER A 256 -20.69 -0.02 -11.20
CA SER A 256 -20.28 -0.52 -12.51
C SER A 256 -18.76 -0.39 -12.70
N GLU A 257 -18.21 -1.10 -13.68
CA GLU A 257 -16.80 -0.95 -14.07
C GLU A 257 -16.48 0.48 -14.51
N LYS A 258 -17.39 1.10 -15.28
CA LYS A 258 -17.29 2.51 -15.67
C LYS A 258 -17.13 3.42 -14.45
N ASP A 259 -17.97 3.25 -13.43
CA ASP A 259 -17.90 4.05 -12.21
C ASP A 259 -16.62 3.76 -11.41
N CYS A 260 -16.14 2.51 -11.38
CA CYS A 260 -14.82 2.18 -10.81
C CYS A 260 -13.69 2.91 -11.54
N ASN A 261 -13.74 2.98 -12.87
CA ASN A 261 -12.76 3.68 -13.70
C ASN A 261 -12.83 5.21 -13.49
N THR A 262 -14.02 5.77 -13.28
CA THR A 262 -14.20 7.17 -12.84
C THR A 262 -13.58 7.41 -11.46
N LEU A 263 -13.84 6.54 -10.48
CA LEU A 263 -13.34 6.67 -9.11
C LEU A 263 -11.82 6.50 -9.02
N ILE A 264 -11.22 5.58 -9.78
CA ILE A 264 -9.76 5.40 -9.80
C ILE A 264 -9.05 6.55 -10.53
N ARG A 265 -9.68 7.21 -11.53
CA ARG A 265 -9.15 8.45 -12.13
C ARG A 265 -9.16 9.61 -11.13
N LEU A 266 -10.26 9.78 -10.38
CA LEU A 266 -10.34 10.76 -9.30
C LEU A 266 -9.29 10.48 -8.21
N TYR A 267 -9.09 9.21 -7.86
CA TYR A 267 -8.03 8.78 -6.95
C TYR A 267 -6.65 9.13 -7.52
N PHE A 268 -6.33 8.74 -8.76
CA PHE A 268 -5.05 8.98 -9.40
C PHE A 268 -4.66 10.48 -9.42
N PHE A 269 -5.52 11.35 -9.94
CA PHE A 269 -5.23 12.78 -10.03
C PHE A 269 -5.36 13.56 -8.69
N THR A 270 -5.54 12.87 -7.56
CA THR A 270 -5.47 13.47 -6.22
C THR A 270 -4.48 12.75 -5.30
N PHE A 271 -4.68 11.45 -5.06
CA PHE A 271 -3.85 10.61 -4.20
C PHE A 271 -2.46 10.32 -4.79
N GLU A 272 -2.32 10.24 -6.12
CA GLU A 272 -1.02 10.00 -6.79
C GLU A 272 -0.36 11.27 -7.32
N PHE A 273 -1.13 12.12 -8.00
CA PHE A 273 -0.61 13.30 -8.72
C PHE A 273 -1.23 14.64 -8.29
N GLY A 274 -1.84 14.69 -7.09
CA GLY A 274 -2.45 15.90 -6.55
C GLY A 274 -1.44 16.95 -6.06
N ILE A 275 -1.79 18.21 -6.31
CA ILE A 275 -1.04 19.41 -5.89
C ILE A 275 -1.92 20.33 -5.02
N LEU A 276 -1.31 21.03 -4.07
CA LEU A 276 -1.91 22.11 -3.30
C LEU A 276 -1.30 23.46 -3.70
N VAL A 277 -2.08 24.53 -3.59
CA VAL A 277 -1.61 25.91 -3.67
C VAL A 277 -1.32 26.47 -2.28
N GLU A 278 -0.18 27.14 -2.12
CA GLU A 278 0.13 27.91 -0.91
C GLU A 278 -0.52 29.30 -0.97
N GLY A 279 -1.55 29.50 -0.14
CA GLY A 279 -2.32 30.75 -0.05
C GLY A 279 -3.70 30.64 -0.71
N GLN A 280 -4.30 31.79 -1.06
CA GLN A 280 -5.70 31.83 -1.48
C GLN A 280 -5.93 31.48 -2.97
N LYS A 281 -4.93 31.68 -3.84
CA LYS A 281 -5.01 31.44 -5.28
C LYS A 281 -3.66 31.05 -5.87
N PHE A 282 -3.69 30.36 -7.01
CA PHE A 282 -2.50 30.06 -7.79
C PHE A 282 -1.88 31.37 -8.34
N ASP A 283 -0.56 31.50 -8.19
CA ASP A 283 0.29 32.57 -8.70
C ASP A 283 1.26 31.92 -9.70
N GLU A 284 0.92 32.03 -10.99
CA GLU A 284 1.66 31.40 -12.10
C GLU A 284 3.13 31.84 -12.14
N LYS A 285 3.44 33.08 -11.73
CA LYS A 285 4.81 33.61 -11.72
C LYS A 285 5.65 33.09 -10.56
N LYS A 286 5.02 32.88 -9.39
CA LYS A 286 5.71 32.34 -8.21
C LYS A 286 5.70 30.81 -8.15
N ARG A 287 4.80 30.16 -8.91
CA ARG A 287 4.53 28.72 -8.83
C ARG A 287 4.38 28.26 -7.37
N ASN A 288 3.48 28.92 -6.63
CA ASN A 288 3.18 28.66 -5.22
C ASN A 288 2.44 27.33 -5.01
N LEU A 289 3.09 26.23 -5.41
CA LEU A 289 2.56 24.89 -5.49
C LEU A 289 3.35 23.94 -4.58
N LYS A 290 2.65 22.97 -3.99
CA LYS A 290 3.24 21.89 -3.18
C LYS A 290 2.59 20.56 -3.50
N ALA A 291 3.38 19.52 -3.73
CA ALA A 291 2.88 18.17 -3.98
C ALA A 291 2.35 17.52 -2.71
N TYR A 292 1.26 16.75 -2.84
CA TYR A 292 0.78 15.81 -1.82
C TYR A 292 0.45 14.42 -2.39
N GLY A 293 0.40 14.28 -3.71
CA GLY A 293 0.24 12.98 -4.37
C GLY A 293 1.47 12.08 -4.21
N ALA A 294 1.27 10.80 -3.96
CA ALA A 294 2.32 9.83 -3.66
C ALA A 294 3.24 9.53 -4.85
N GLY A 295 2.69 9.36 -6.05
CA GLY A 295 3.44 9.32 -7.31
C GLY A 295 4.41 10.49 -7.46
N LEU A 296 3.96 11.73 -7.21
CA LEU A 296 4.85 12.90 -7.19
C LEU A 296 5.89 12.81 -6.07
N LEU A 297 5.47 12.56 -4.84
CA LEU A 297 6.35 12.53 -3.67
C LEU A 297 7.43 11.42 -3.74
N SER A 298 7.24 10.41 -4.57
CA SER A 298 8.18 9.30 -4.76
C SER A 298 8.98 9.35 -6.08
N CYS A 299 8.70 10.31 -6.96
CA CYS A 299 9.36 10.48 -8.25
C CYS A 299 10.24 11.74 -8.26
N PHE A 300 11.55 11.55 -8.42
CA PHE A 300 12.55 12.62 -8.27
C PHE A 300 12.37 13.78 -9.24
N ASP A 301 12.13 13.46 -10.52
CA ASP A 301 12.08 14.46 -11.57
C ASP A 301 10.66 15.00 -11.78
N GLU A 302 9.64 14.17 -11.60
CA GLU A 302 8.24 14.62 -11.69
C GLU A 302 7.86 15.53 -10.51
N LEU A 303 8.42 15.33 -9.30
CA LEU A 303 8.27 16.25 -8.18
C LEU A 303 8.83 17.65 -8.47
N LYS A 304 9.93 17.74 -9.23
CA LYS A 304 10.52 19.03 -9.67
C LYS A 304 9.67 19.62 -10.79
N PHE A 305 9.31 18.80 -11.78
CA PHE A 305 8.59 19.20 -12.99
C PHE A 305 7.18 19.71 -12.68
N CYS A 306 6.37 19.00 -11.89
CA CYS A 306 4.97 19.36 -11.63
C CYS A 306 4.80 20.77 -11.00
N ILE A 307 5.82 21.27 -10.32
CA ILE A 307 5.86 22.61 -9.72
C ILE A 307 6.53 23.64 -10.66
N SER A 308 7.36 23.22 -11.62
CA SER A 308 8.10 24.12 -12.52
C SER A 308 7.19 24.86 -13.52
N PRO A 309 7.64 25.98 -14.13
CA PRO A 309 6.84 26.75 -15.08
C PRO A 309 6.38 25.97 -16.32
N GLU A 310 7.08 24.90 -16.69
CA GLU A 310 6.80 24.06 -17.85
C GLU A 310 5.62 23.09 -17.65
N ALA A 311 5.20 22.84 -16.40
CA ALA A 311 4.08 21.95 -16.12
C ALA A 311 2.71 22.66 -16.22
N ASN A 312 1.85 22.08 -17.06
CA ASN A 312 0.43 22.43 -17.16
C ASN A 312 -0.27 22.14 -15.83
N VAL A 313 -0.90 23.14 -15.25
CA VAL A 313 -1.56 23.04 -13.94
C VAL A 313 -2.98 23.60 -14.02
N TYR A 314 -3.94 22.75 -13.70
CA TYR A 314 -5.38 23.01 -13.84
C TYR A 314 -6.06 23.04 -12.48
N ARG A 315 -7.18 23.77 -12.38
CA ARG A 315 -7.98 23.73 -11.15
C ARG A 315 -8.58 22.32 -11.01
N PHE A 316 -8.48 21.72 -9.82
CA PHE A 316 -9.14 20.45 -9.58
C PHE A 316 -10.67 20.63 -9.64
N GLU A 317 -11.29 20.12 -10.70
CA GLU A 317 -12.73 19.89 -10.81
C GLU A 317 -12.96 18.44 -11.26
N PRO A 318 -13.81 17.65 -10.56
CA PRO A 318 -14.02 16.23 -10.88
C PRO A 318 -14.43 15.95 -12.33
N ALA A 319 -15.17 16.87 -12.97
CA ALA A 319 -15.60 16.74 -14.36
C ALA A 319 -14.45 16.85 -15.37
N ASP A 320 -13.41 17.65 -15.09
CA ASP A 320 -12.24 17.79 -15.96
C ASP A 320 -11.25 16.63 -15.74
N VAL A 321 -11.16 16.16 -14.49
CA VAL A 321 -10.24 15.10 -14.06
C VAL A 321 -10.55 13.74 -14.68
N ILE A 322 -11.84 13.40 -14.79
CA ILE A 322 -12.27 12.08 -15.30
C ILE A 322 -12.06 11.92 -16.80
N GLU A 323 -11.93 13.03 -17.53
CA GLU A 323 -11.65 13.08 -18.97
C GLU A 323 -10.14 13.07 -19.28
N MET A 324 -9.28 13.29 -18.28
CA MET A 324 -7.84 13.18 -18.45
C MET A 324 -7.40 11.70 -18.37
N GLU A 325 -6.72 11.22 -19.40
CA GLU A 325 -6.12 9.89 -19.38
C GLU A 325 -4.78 9.89 -18.62
N PRO A 326 -4.57 8.99 -17.64
CA PRO A 326 -3.29 8.79 -16.96
C PRO A 326 -2.14 8.42 -17.91
N GLU A 327 -0.97 9.04 -17.71
CA GLU A 327 0.30 8.58 -18.31
C GLU A 327 1.02 7.64 -17.33
N VAL A 328 1.46 6.47 -17.82
CA VAL A 328 2.08 5.41 -16.98
C VAL A 328 3.58 5.19 -17.23
N THR A 329 4.12 5.75 -18.32
CA THR A 329 5.55 5.64 -18.69
C THR A 329 6.22 7.01 -18.90
N LYS A 330 5.48 8.09 -18.66
CA LYS A 330 5.88 9.49 -18.88
C LYS A 330 5.26 10.34 -17.78
N PHE A 331 5.77 11.56 -17.60
CA PHE A 331 5.15 12.54 -16.71
C PHE A 331 3.72 12.87 -17.17
N GLN A 332 2.86 13.21 -16.22
CA GLN A 332 1.48 13.57 -16.54
C GLN A 332 1.42 14.81 -17.45
N ARG A 333 0.47 14.79 -18.40
CA ARG A 333 0.23 15.90 -19.33
C ARG A 333 -0.28 17.16 -18.64
N GLY A 334 -0.85 17.01 -17.44
CA GLY A 334 -1.26 18.09 -16.56
C GLY A 334 -1.49 17.59 -15.14
N TYR A 335 -1.47 18.54 -14.21
CA TYR A 335 -1.67 18.27 -12.77
C TYR A 335 -2.82 19.12 -12.24
N PHE A 336 -3.56 18.61 -11.26
CA PHE A 336 -4.72 19.28 -10.71
C PHE A 336 -4.44 19.85 -9.31
N TYR A 337 -4.70 21.14 -9.12
CA TYR A 337 -4.45 21.83 -7.85
C TYR A 337 -5.73 22.15 -7.06
N SER A 338 -5.67 21.96 -5.74
CA SER A 338 -6.67 22.41 -4.76
C SER A 338 -6.09 23.44 -3.80
N ARG A 339 -6.92 24.20 -3.05
CA ARG A 339 -6.41 25.05 -1.94
C ARG A 339 -6.09 24.25 -0.68
N SER A 340 -6.73 23.09 -0.53
CA SER A 340 -6.52 22.14 0.57
C SER A 340 -7.03 20.76 0.17
N ILE A 341 -6.61 19.73 0.90
CA ILE A 341 -7.15 18.37 0.78
C ILE A 341 -8.66 18.36 1.02
N TYR A 342 -9.14 19.18 1.97
CA TYR A 342 -10.57 19.36 2.24
C TYR A 342 -11.37 19.88 1.03
N GLU A 343 -10.80 20.77 0.21
CA GLU A 343 -11.47 21.21 -1.03
C GLU A 343 -11.59 20.08 -2.05
N ALA A 344 -10.51 19.32 -2.28
CA ALA A 344 -10.54 18.16 -3.18
C ALA A 344 -11.57 17.13 -2.69
N PHE A 345 -11.57 16.86 -1.38
CA PHE A 345 -12.52 15.97 -0.72
C PHE A 345 -13.97 16.41 -0.91
N HIS A 346 -14.30 17.67 -0.60
CA HIS A 346 -15.65 18.18 -0.76
C HIS A 346 -16.13 18.04 -2.21
N LYS A 347 -15.27 18.36 -3.19
CA LYS A 347 -15.60 18.23 -4.62
C LYS A 347 -15.84 16.79 -5.04
N ILE A 348 -14.97 15.86 -4.65
CA ILE A 348 -15.16 14.42 -4.91
C ILE A 348 -16.45 13.92 -4.27
N LYS A 349 -16.73 14.31 -3.02
CA LYS A 349 -17.96 13.93 -2.30
C LYS A 349 -19.21 14.47 -2.98
N SER A 350 -19.21 15.73 -3.41
CA SER A 350 -20.30 16.30 -4.21
C SER A 350 -20.49 15.53 -5.52
N TYR A 351 -19.42 15.23 -6.25
CA TYR A 351 -19.49 14.45 -7.49
C TYR A 351 -20.07 13.04 -7.26
N ILE A 352 -19.58 12.30 -6.25
CA ILE A 352 -20.09 10.98 -5.88
C ILE A 352 -21.59 11.05 -5.53
N SER A 353 -22.03 12.08 -4.80
CA SER A 353 -23.44 12.24 -4.43
C SER A 353 -24.38 12.51 -5.61
N MET A 354 -23.85 12.99 -6.74
CA MET A 354 -24.62 13.17 -7.98
C MET A 354 -24.78 11.85 -8.78
N THR A 355 -23.95 10.84 -8.50
CA THR A 355 -24.05 9.51 -9.11
C THR A 355 -25.22 8.75 -8.50
N LYS A 356 -26.32 8.63 -9.25
CA LYS A 356 -27.52 7.89 -8.81
C LYS A 356 -27.23 6.40 -8.62
N LYS A 357 -27.08 5.96 -7.38
CA LYS A 357 -27.19 4.56 -6.97
C LYS A 357 -28.51 4.33 -6.23
N PRO A 358 -29.12 3.13 -6.28
CA PRO A 358 -30.31 2.78 -5.49
C PRO A 358 -29.96 2.29 -4.07
N PHE A 359 -28.73 2.53 -3.61
CA PHE A 359 -28.21 2.10 -2.32
C PHE A 359 -26.95 2.89 -1.96
N SER A 360 -26.72 3.01 -0.67
CA SER A 360 -25.48 3.48 -0.06
C SER A 360 -24.84 2.38 0.79
N PHE A 361 -23.58 2.58 1.19
CA PHE A 361 -22.85 1.66 2.06
C PHE A 361 -22.40 2.38 3.32
N HIS A 362 -22.63 1.73 4.47
CA HIS A 362 -22.13 2.17 5.76
C HIS A 362 -21.02 1.20 6.21
N TYR A 363 -19.91 1.74 6.68
CA TYR A 363 -18.86 0.95 7.32
C TYR A 363 -19.03 1.03 8.84
N ASP A 364 -19.23 -0.11 9.49
CA ASP A 364 -19.19 -0.22 10.94
C ASP A 364 -17.74 -0.45 11.39
N PRO A 365 -17.09 0.51 12.08
CA PRO A 365 -15.72 0.37 12.56
C PRO A 365 -15.58 -0.60 13.74
N LEU A 366 -16.66 -0.97 14.45
CA LEU A 366 -16.61 -1.90 15.57
C LEU A 366 -16.58 -3.36 15.10
N THR A 367 -17.38 -3.71 14.10
CA THR A 367 -17.39 -5.06 13.50
C THR A 367 -16.50 -5.18 12.26
N GLN A 368 -15.92 -4.06 11.78
CA GLN A 368 -15.15 -3.96 10.55
C GLN A 368 -15.91 -4.53 9.34
N SER A 369 -17.18 -4.13 9.24
CA SER A 369 -18.15 -4.66 8.29
C SER A 369 -18.77 -3.58 7.40
N ILE A 370 -19.35 -3.99 6.27
CA ILE A 370 -20.09 -3.16 5.33
C ILE A 370 -21.56 -3.54 5.37
N GLU A 371 -22.38 -2.60 5.84
CA GLU A 371 -23.83 -2.66 5.73
C GLU A 371 -24.30 -1.98 4.43
N LYS A 372 -25.18 -2.66 3.69
CA LYS A 372 -25.82 -2.10 2.49
C LYS A 372 -27.14 -1.46 2.87
N LEU A 373 -27.21 -0.14 2.82
CA LEU A 373 -28.41 0.64 3.07
C LEU A 373 -29.19 0.81 1.76
N ALA A 374 -30.45 0.40 1.73
CA ALA A 374 -31.33 0.67 0.60
C ALA A 374 -31.84 2.11 0.66
N ASP A 375 -31.72 2.87 -0.43
CA ASP A 375 -32.25 4.23 -0.47
C ASP A 375 -33.78 4.19 -0.63
N ILE A 376 -34.48 4.40 0.50
CA ILE A 376 -35.95 4.43 0.59
C ILE A 376 -36.56 5.52 -0.34
N SER A 377 -35.74 6.49 -0.75
CA SER A 377 -36.08 7.64 -1.59
C SER A 377 -36.28 7.34 -3.08
N VAL A 378 -36.07 6.10 -3.55
CA VAL A 378 -36.29 5.71 -4.96
C VAL A 378 -37.54 4.82 -5.08
N LYS A 379 -38.71 5.46 -5.03
CA LYS A 379 -40.01 4.93 -5.43
C LYS A 379 -40.76 5.94 -6.30
#